data_AF-A0A9W8RU85-F1
#
_entry.id   AF-A0A9W8RU85-F1
#
_cell.length_a   1.000
_cell.length_b   1.000
_cell.length_c   1.000
_cell.angle_alpha   90.00
_cell.angle_beta   90.00
_cell.angle_gamma   90.00
#
_symmetry.space_group_name_H-M   'P 1'
#
loop_
_entity.id
_entity.type
_entity.pdbx_description
1 polymer ?
#
loop_
_entity_poly.entity_id
_entity_poly.type
_entity_poly.pdbx_seq_one_letter_code
_entity_poly.pdbx_strand_id
1 'polypeptide(L)'
;MFRNTILALLATAEATHAFTLKKTYDSSNFLNSFDFRDRAYYDDLDPSYGGDPTHGSVNYLSQSQAVSSGIVSVSNGKIRLGVDSTNKAALLGSSKTKHGRNSVRVESKESYSSGILIADIEHMPGTACGVWPSYWSYNFEEDPVGEIDIIEGINANQDANVVSLHTCGACVFNHPGGLDPRPQCNNGGTVSNYCEDGTN
;
A
#
# COMPACT_ATOMS: atom_id res chain seq x y z
N MET A 1 -65.01 33.39 -17.57
CA MET A 1 -64.36 33.22 -16.25
C MET A 1 -63.21 32.23 -16.45
N PHE A 2 -62.00 32.71 -16.76
CA PHE A 2 -60.84 31.84 -17.00
C PHE A 2 -59.90 31.95 -15.80
N ARG A 3 -59.69 30.82 -15.11
CA ARG A 3 -58.73 30.70 -14.01
C ARG A 3 -57.37 30.31 -14.59
N ASN A 4 -56.39 31.21 -14.49
CA ASN A 4 -54.99 30.90 -14.77
C ASN A 4 -54.40 30.16 -13.57
N THR A 5 -54.07 28.88 -13.75
CA THR A 5 -53.27 28.11 -12.80
C THR A 5 -51.80 28.22 -13.23
N ILE A 6 -50.98 28.91 -12.43
CA ILE A 6 -49.53 28.96 -12.62
C ILE A 6 -48.94 27.70 -11.97
N LEU A 7 -48.35 26.84 -12.80
CA LEU A 7 -47.60 25.66 -12.35
C LEU A 7 -46.17 26.10 -12.05
N ALA A 8 -45.79 26.16 -10.78
CA ALA A 8 -44.41 26.42 -10.36
C ALA A 8 -43.60 25.13 -10.50
N LEU A 9 -42.62 25.14 -11.41
CA LEU A 9 -41.67 24.05 -11.60
C LEU A 9 -40.60 24.16 -10.49
N LEU A 10 -40.67 23.31 -9.45
CA LEU A 10 -39.54 23.13 -8.54
C LEU A 10 -38.45 22.33 -9.26
N ALA A 11 -37.41 23.01 -9.71
CA ALA A 11 -36.17 22.34 -10.12
C ALA A 11 -35.49 21.79 -8.87
N THR A 12 -35.48 20.47 -8.71
CA THR A 12 -34.62 19.81 -7.73
C THR A 12 -33.19 19.94 -8.22
N ALA A 13 -32.39 20.79 -7.57
CA ALA A 13 -30.95 20.79 -7.78
C ALA A 13 -30.39 19.46 -7.26
N GLU A 14 -30.03 18.55 -8.16
CA GLU A 14 -29.24 17.39 -7.78
C GLU A 14 -27.87 17.89 -7.33
N ALA A 15 -27.50 17.61 -6.09
CA ALA A 15 -26.15 17.85 -5.60
C ALA A 15 -25.22 16.85 -6.31
N THR A 16 -24.60 17.27 -7.41
CA THR A 16 -23.48 16.53 -7.99
C THR A 16 -22.32 16.56 -7.01
N HIS A 17 -22.13 15.48 -6.25
CA HIS A 17 -20.94 15.29 -5.42
C HIS A 17 -19.73 15.08 -6.34
N ALA A 18 -19.10 16.19 -6.75
CA ALA A 18 -17.87 16.15 -7.52
C ALA A 18 -16.68 15.91 -6.58
N PHE A 19 -15.80 14.98 -6.94
CA PHE A 19 -14.51 14.84 -6.29
C PHE A 19 -13.63 16.05 -6.62
N THR A 20 -13.02 16.64 -5.60
CA THR A 20 -12.02 17.69 -5.77
C THR A 20 -10.63 17.14 -5.46
N LEU A 21 -9.64 17.49 -6.27
CA LEU A 21 -8.25 17.10 -6.05
C LEU A 21 -7.77 17.60 -4.69
N LYS A 22 -7.41 16.68 -3.79
CA LYS A 22 -6.90 17.00 -2.45
C LYS A 22 -5.39 17.21 -2.44
N LYS A 23 -4.65 16.34 -3.13
CA LYS A 23 -3.18 16.34 -3.16
C LYS A 23 -2.69 15.68 -4.45
N THR A 24 -1.60 16.22 -5.01
CA THR A 24 -0.81 15.56 -6.05
C THR A 24 0.54 15.19 -5.46
N TYR A 25 0.94 13.93 -5.64
CA TYR A 25 2.30 13.47 -5.37
C TYR A 25 3.00 13.28 -6.71
N ASP A 26 4.10 14.00 -6.92
CA ASP A 26 4.85 13.95 -8.17
C ASP A 26 6.36 14.13 -7.90
N SER A 27 7.16 14.12 -8.96
CA SER A 27 8.62 14.27 -8.88
C SER A 27 9.10 15.49 -8.09
N SER A 28 8.31 16.56 -7.98
CA SER A 28 8.70 17.76 -7.25
C SER A 28 8.60 17.61 -5.74
N ASN A 29 7.78 16.69 -5.23
CA ASN A 29 7.45 16.62 -3.81
C ASN A 29 7.51 15.21 -3.19
N PHE A 30 7.64 14.16 -4.00
CA PHE A 30 7.52 12.76 -3.53
C PHE A 30 8.46 12.45 -2.37
N LEU A 31 9.76 12.74 -2.54
CA LEU A 31 10.78 12.46 -1.53
C LEU A 31 10.58 13.23 -0.21
N ASN A 32 9.78 14.30 -0.21
CA ASN A 32 9.47 15.05 1.01
C ASN A 32 8.11 14.66 1.59
N SER A 33 7.24 14.01 0.81
CA SER A 33 5.86 13.71 1.17
C SER A 33 5.66 12.30 1.71
N PHE A 34 6.68 11.46 1.61
CA PHE A 34 6.69 10.09 2.11
C PHE A 34 7.81 9.91 3.13
N ASP A 35 7.53 9.12 4.17
CA ASP A 35 8.52 8.62 5.10
C ASP A 35 9.15 7.35 4.53
N PHE A 36 10.48 7.28 4.53
CA PHE A 36 11.23 6.08 4.18
C PHE A 36 11.43 5.26 5.45
N ARG A 37 10.55 4.28 5.67
CA ARG A 37 10.63 3.40 6.82
C ARG A 37 11.75 2.40 6.59
N ASP A 38 12.86 2.61 7.29
CA ASP A 38 14.01 1.75 7.19
C ASP A 38 13.93 0.59 8.19
N ARG A 39 14.92 -0.29 8.12
CA ARG A 39 15.04 -1.41 9.04
C ARG A 39 15.00 -0.98 10.51
N ALA A 40 15.71 0.10 10.85
CA ALA A 40 15.86 0.53 12.24
C ALA A 40 14.52 1.04 12.80
N TYR A 41 13.72 1.71 11.98
CA TYR A 41 12.36 2.10 12.33
C TYR A 41 11.50 0.91 12.74
N TYR A 42 11.46 -0.16 11.94
CA TYR A 42 10.66 -1.35 12.29
C TYR A 42 11.22 -2.11 13.48
N ASP A 43 12.55 -2.22 13.59
CA ASP A 43 13.20 -2.85 14.75
C ASP A 43 12.92 -2.04 16.06
N ASP A 44 12.71 -0.72 15.98
CA ASP A 44 12.32 0.14 17.13
C ASP A 44 10.84 0.00 17.51
N LEU A 45 9.96 -0.18 16.52
CA LEU A 45 8.53 -0.44 16.74
C LEU A 45 8.30 -1.81 17.40
N ASP A 46 8.84 -2.86 16.78
CA ASP A 46 8.84 -4.21 17.35
C ASP A 46 10.11 -4.95 16.88
N PRO A 47 11.04 -5.26 17.81
CA PRO A 47 12.22 -6.07 17.49
C PRO A 47 11.91 -7.44 16.89
N SER A 48 10.69 -7.97 17.08
CA SER A 48 10.24 -9.25 16.52
C SER A 48 10.16 -9.25 15.00
N TYR A 49 9.82 -8.10 14.40
CA TYR A 49 9.77 -7.90 12.95
C TYR A 49 11.13 -8.19 12.28
N GLY A 50 12.22 -7.96 13.00
CA GLY A 50 13.56 -8.12 12.46
C GLY A 50 13.75 -7.31 11.17
N GLY A 51 13.22 -6.08 11.16
CA GLY A 51 13.39 -5.06 10.13
C GLY A 51 12.29 -4.98 9.09
N ASP A 52 11.31 -5.87 9.14
CA ASP A 52 10.18 -5.92 8.21
C ASP A 52 8.98 -6.61 8.89
N PRO A 53 7.81 -5.96 9.03
CA PRO A 53 6.63 -6.55 9.67
C PRO A 53 6.17 -7.86 9.02
N THR A 54 6.48 -8.08 7.73
CA THR A 54 6.15 -9.33 7.02
C THR A 54 7.29 -10.36 7.06
N HIS A 55 8.34 -10.10 7.85
CA HIS A 55 9.49 -10.96 8.11
C HIS A 55 10.33 -11.33 6.87
N GLY A 56 10.23 -10.55 5.78
CA GLY A 56 10.91 -10.80 4.51
C GLY A 56 12.44 -10.83 4.58
N SER A 57 13.05 -11.30 3.49
CA SER A 57 14.51 -11.23 3.26
C SER A 57 14.90 -9.89 2.62
N VAL A 58 14.60 -8.81 3.33
CA VAL A 58 14.78 -7.43 2.87
C VAL A 58 15.58 -6.60 3.87
N ASN A 59 16.33 -5.62 3.37
CA ASN A 59 16.92 -4.56 4.16
C ASN A 59 16.37 -3.21 3.69
N TYR A 60 15.38 -2.67 4.39
CA TYR A 60 14.84 -1.36 4.05
C TYR A 60 15.85 -0.26 4.39
N LEU A 61 16.16 0.58 3.41
CA LEU A 61 17.11 1.68 3.54
C LEU A 61 16.41 2.99 3.89
N SER A 62 17.09 3.85 4.66
CA SER A 62 16.67 5.24 4.82
C SER A 62 16.71 5.96 3.47
N GLN A 63 15.98 7.07 3.34
CA GLN A 63 15.97 7.87 2.12
C GLN A 63 17.38 8.24 1.62
N SER A 64 18.26 8.67 2.52
CA SER A 64 19.63 9.07 2.16
C SER A 64 20.47 7.90 1.61
N GLN A 65 20.34 6.72 2.21
CA GLN A 65 21.01 5.49 1.77
C GLN A 65 20.42 4.99 0.44
N ALA A 66 19.10 5.07 0.27
CA ALA A 66 18.42 4.65 -0.95
C ALA A 66 18.79 5.53 -2.16
N VAL A 67 18.88 6.85 -1.95
CA VAL A 67 19.32 7.80 -2.99
C VAL A 67 20.81 7.61 -3.31
N SER A 68 21.67 7.51 -2.30
CA SER A 68 23.11 7.33 -2.51
C SER A 68 23.49 5.99 -3.15
N SER A 69 22.74 4.93 -2.88
CA SER A 69 22.90 3.63 -3.55
C SER A 69 22.29 3.58 -4.96
N GLY A 70 21.50 4.60 -5.35
CA GLY A 70 20.87 4.69 -6.67
C GLY A 70 19.62 3.83 -6.85
N ILE A 71 19.14 3.14 -5.81
CA ILE A 71 17.89 2.37 -5.88
C ILE A 71 16.65 3.27 -5.88
N VAL A 72 16.81 4.52 -5.40
CA VAL A 72 15.80 5.57 -5.50
C VAL A 72 16.37 6.78 -6.23
N SER A 73 15.60 7.30 -7.19
CA SER A 73 15.95 8.53 -7.90
C SER A 73 14.72 9.27 -8.39
N VAL A 74 14.89 10.57 -8.62
CA VAL A 74 13.94 11.42 -9.32
C VAL A 74 14.65 12.00 -10.52
N SER A 75 14.16 11.69 -11.73
CA SER A 75 14.77 12.14 -12.98
C SER A 75 13.73 12.21 -14.07
N ASN A 76 13.83 13.21 -14.96
CA ASN A 76 12.94 13.39 -16.11
C ASN A 76 11.45 13.38 -15.74
N GLY A 77 11.09 14.01 -14.61
CA GLY A 77 9.70 14.08 -14.12
C GLY A 77 9.16 12.78 -13.52
N LYS A 78 9.99 11.72 -13.42
CA LYS A 78 9.60 10.39 -12.94
C LYS A 78 10.29 10.07 -11.63
N ILE A 79 9.56 9.35 -10.78
CA ILE A 79 10.07 8.79 -9.53
C ILE A 79 10.40 7.34 -9.81
N ARG A 80 11.61 6.92 -9.45
CA ARG A 80 12.02 5.54 -9.48
C ARG A 80 12.19 5.04 -8.05
N LEU A 81 11.43 4.01 -7.69
CA LEU A 81 11.65 3.19 -6.50
C LEU A 81 12.13 1.81 -6.95
N GLY A 82 13.16 1.28 -6.31
CA GLY A 82 13.84 0.08 -6.77
C GLY A 82 14.52 -0.68 -5.65
N VAL A 83 15.20 -1.75 -6.07
CA VAL A 83 15.96 -2.66 -5.20
C VAL A 83 17.39 -2.76 -5.70
N ASP A 84 18.29 -3.22 -4.84
CA ASP A 84 19.64 -3.59 -5.26
C ASP A 84 19.58 -4.83 -6.16
N SER A 85 19.88 -4.61 -7.43
CA SER A 85 19.92 -5.63 -8.49
C SER A 85 21.34 -5.99 -8.92
N THR A 86 22.36 -5.44 -8.25
CA THR A 86 23.78 -5.60 -8.64
C THR A 86 24.54 -6.46 -7.65
N ASN A 87 24.34 -6.24 -6.34
CA ASN A 87 25.13 -6.93 -5.31
C ASN A 87 24.43 -8.18 -4.79
N LYS A 88 25.23 -9.07 -4.21
CA LYS A 88 24.73 -10.15 -3.37
C LYS A 88 24.09 -9.55 -2.12
N ALA A 89 22.94 -10.09 -1.72
CA ALA A 89 22.28 -9.69 -0.47
C ALA A 89 23.26 -9.87 0.71
N ALA A 90 23.32 -8.87 1.58
CA ALA A 90 24.19 -8.89 2.76
C ALA A 90 23.47 -9.54 3.95
N LEU A 91 24.22 -9.93 4.98
CA LEU A 91 23.63 -10.39 6.24
C LEU A 91 22.83 -9.27 6.91
N LEU A 92 21.68 -9.60 7.48
CA LEU A 92 20.82 -8.66 8.20
C LEU A 92 21.27 -8.50 9.65
N GLY A 93 21.55 -7.27 10.07
CA GLY A 93 21.94 -6.95 11.44
C GLY A 93 23.12 -7.82 11.91
N SER A 94 22.94 -8.51 13.04
CA SER A 94 23.93 -9.46 13.59
C SER A 94 23.68 -10.91 13.16
N SER A 95 22.74 -11.17 12.25
CA SER A 95 22.42 -12.52 11.78
C SER A 95 23.62 -13.16 11.09
N LYS A 96 23.77 -14.47 11.28
CA LYS A 96 24.81 -15.29 10.62
C LYS A 96 24.27 -16.06 9.41
N THR A 97 22.96 -16.03 9.19
CA THR A 97 22.28 -16.88 8.20
C THR A 97 21.24 -16.12 7.37
N LYS A 98 20.56 -15.12 7.94
CA LYS A 98 19.54 -14.34 7.25
C LYS A 98 20.20 -13.23 6.42
N HIS A 99 19.97 -13.27 5.12
CA HIS A 99 20.41 -12.22 4.20
C HIS A 99 19.23 -11.35 3.80
N GLY A 100 19.49 -10.09 3.48
CA GLY A 100 18.48 -9.13 3.04
C GLY A 100 18.96 -8.34 1.84
N ARG A 101 18.10 -8.22 0.83
CA ARG A 101 18.35 -7.36 -0.32
C ARG A 101 17.91 -5.93 0.00
N ASN A 102 18.75 -4.95 -0.34
CA ASN A 102 18.40 -3.55 -0.14
C ASN A 102 17.16 -3.18 -0.98
N SER A 103 16.18 -2.58 -0.33
CA SER A 103 14.92 -2.11 -0.91
C SER A 103 14.46 -0.85 -0.17
N VAL A 104 13.28 -0.33 -0.51
CA VAL A 104 12.61 0.76 0.20
C VAL A 104 11.15 0.41 0.48
N ARG A 105 10.67 0.83 1.65
CA ARG A 105 9.25 0.92 1.99
C ARG A 105 8.96 2.39 2.26
N VAL A 106 7.98 2.94 1.56
CA VAL A 106 7.61 4.37 1.66
C VAL A 106 6.16 4.49 2.07
N GLU A 107 5.92 5.33 3.07
CA GLU A 107 4.59 5.53 3.66
C GLU A 107 4.23 7.01 3.58
N SER A 108 3.02 7.35 3.11
CA SER A 108 2.63 8.75 2.97
C SER A 108 2.53 9.43 4.32
N LYS A 109 3.03 10.67 4.43
CA LYS A 109 2.89 11.47 5.65
C LYS A 109 1.46 11.91 5.93
N GLU A 110 0.65 12.04 4.88
CA GLU A 110 -0.78 12.36 4.98
C GLU A 110 -1.59 11.07 5.01
N SER A 111 -2.68 11.07 5.76
CA SER A 111 -3.68 10.01 5.80
C SER A 111 -5.00 10.48 5.20
N TYR A 112 -5.78 9.52 4.69
CA TYR A 112 -7.06 9.78 4.03
C TYR A 112 -8.09 8.78 4.52
N SER A 113 -9.25 9.26 4.99
CA SER A 113 -10.33 8.41 5.46
C SER A 113 -11.30 7.97 4.36
N SER A 114 -11.40 8.74 3.28
CA SER A 114 -12.24 8.44 2.13
C SER A 114 -11.79 9.26 0.91
N GLY A 115 -12.12 8.78 -0.28
CA GLY A 115 -11.85 9.50 -1.52
C GLY A 115 -11.57 8.56 -2.69
N ILE A 116 -10.93 9.12 -3.72
CA ILE A 116 -10.39 8.36 -4.85
C ILE A 116 -8.87 8.50 -4.81
N LEU A 117 -8.20 7.36 -4.80
CA LEU A 117 -6.76 7.26 -4.97
C LEU A 117 -6.45 6.89 -6.42
N ILE A 118 -5.63 7.70 -7.09
CA ILE A 118 -5.23 7.48 -8.48
C ILE A 118 -3.71 7.43 -8.52
N ALA A 119 -3.16 6.34 -9.03
CA ALA A 119 -1.74 6.20 -9.30
C ALA A 119 -1.53 5.87 -10.79
N ASP A 120 -0.74 6.71 -11.46
CA ASP A 120 -0.22 6.43 -12.79
C ASP A 120 1.19 5.84 -12.63
N ILE A 121 1.30 4.52 -12.83
CA ILE A 121 2.52 3.75 -12.62
C ILE A 121 3.00 3.23 -13.97
N GLU A 122 4.09 3.81 -14.48
CA GLU A 122 4.67 3.40 -15.76
C GLU A 122 5.29 2.00 -15.71
N HIS A 123 5.86 1.63 -14.56
CA HIS A 123 6.52 0.33 -14.37
C HIS A 123 6.43 -0.09 -12.91
N MET A 124 6.14 -1.37 -12.67
CA MET A 124 6.14 -2.01 -11.35
C MET A 124 7.17 -3.15 -11.29
N PRO A 125 7.59 -3.63 -10.11
CA PRO A 125 8.47 -4.79 -10.03
C PRO A 125 7.89 -5.99 -10.80
N GLY A 126 8.73 -6.64 -11.61
CA GLY A 126 8.30 -7.76 -12.44
C GLY A 126 8.07 -9.04 -11.64
N THR A 127 7.42 -10.02 -12.27
CA THR A 127 7.19 -11.35 -11.70
C THR A 127 8.50 -12.13 -11.63
N ALA A 128 9.01 -12.32 -10.40
CA ALA A 128 10.28 -12.96 -10.16
C ALA A 128 10.29 -13.73 -8.84
N CYS A 129 11.05 -14.82 -8.76
CA CYS A 129 11.16 -15.62 -7.54
C CYS A 129 11.69 -14.77 -6.37
N GLY A 130 11.01 -14.85 -5.22
CA GLY A 130 11.38 -14.13 -4.01
C GLY A 130 11.02 -12.64 -4.00
N VAL A 131 10.26 -12.16 -5.01
CA VAL A 131 9.79 -10.77 -5.09
C VAL A 131 8.33 -10.70 -4.62
N TRP A 132 8.04 -9.72 -3.76
CA TRP A 132 6.71 -9.39 -3.25
C TRP A 132 6.52 -7.87 -3.26
N PRO A 133 6.08 -7.27 -4.39
CA PRO A 133 5.74 -5.86 -4.44
C PRO A 133 4.33 -5.61 -3.92
N SER A 134 4.12 -4.45 -3.30
CA SER A 134 2.78 -3.99 -2.95
C SER A 134 2.63 -2.47 -3.14
N TYR A 135 1.46 -2.07 -3.62
CA TYR A 135 0.90 -0.72 -3.53
C TYR A 135 -0.45 -0.83 -2.82
N TRP A 136 -0.48 -0.31 -1.60
CA TRP A 136 -1.53 -0.60 -0.64
C TRP A 136 -1.79 0.60 0.28
N SER A 137 -2.84 0.52 1.06
CA SER A 137 -3.18 1.52 2.09
C SER A 137 -3.61 0.82 3.36
N TYR A 138 -3.33 1.43 4.52
CA TYR A 138 -3.72 0.88 5.81
C TYR A 138 -4.03 1.95 6.84
N ASN A 139 -4.68 1.53 7.93
CA ASN A 139 -4.89 2.38 9.10
C ASN A 139 -3.63 2.38 9.99
N PHE A 140 -2.89 3.49 10.00
CA PHE A 140 -1.71 3.68 10.85
C PHE A 140 -1.98 3.52 12.35
N GLU A 141 -3.20 3.81 12.80
CA GLU A 141 -3.55 3.69 14.23
C GLU A 141 -3.82 2.24 14.65
N GLU A 142 -3.92 1.31 13.68
CA GLU A 142 -4.20 -0.12 13.88
C GLU A 142 -5.48 -0.41 14.71
N ASP A 143 -6.30 0.61 14.99
CA ASP A 143 -7.59 0.49 15.67
C ASP A 143 -8.68 1.30 14.94
N PRO A 144 -9.61 0.64 14.21
CA PRO A 144 -9.55 -0.79 13.85
C PRO A 144 -8.46 -1.05 12.81
N VAL A 145 -7.84 -2.24 12.84
CA VAL A 145 -6.97 -2.71 11.76
C VAL A 145 -7.75 -2.72 10.45
N GLY A 146 -7.18 -2.12 9.42
CA GLY A 146 -7.74 -2.08 8.08
C GLY A 146 -6.64 -1.92 7.04
N GLU A 147 -6.68 -2.74 6.00
CA GLU A 147 -5.73 -2.76 4.89
C GLU A 147 -6.46 -2.96 3.56
N ILE A 148 -5.95 -2.30 2.51
CA ILE A 148 -6.42 -2.45 1.12
C ILE A 148 -5.19 -2.62 0.24
N ASP A 149 -5.03 -3.81 -0.32
CA ASP A 149 -3.97 -4.11 -1.29
C ASP A 149 -4.49 -3.87 -2.70
N ILE A 150 -4.02 -2.78 -3.31
CA ILE A 150 -4.50 -2.32 -4.62
C ILE A 150 -3.73 -3.01 -5.73
N ILE A 151 -2.41 -3.11 -5.56
CA ILE A 151 -1.54 -3.92 -6.40
C ILE A 151 -0.70 -4.79 -5.48
N GLU A 152 -0.89 -6.10 -5.54
CA GLU A 152 -0.08 -7.04 -4.79
C GLU A 152 0.18 -8.31 -5.60
N GLY A 153 1.38 -8.86 -5.39
CA GLY A 153 1.73 -10.14 -5.96
C GLY A 153 2.96 -10.76 -5.30
N ILE A 154 3.09 -12.09 -5.39
CA ILE A 154 4.24 -12.83 -4.89
C ILE A 154 4.81 -13.78 -5.95
N ASN A 155 6.14 -13.84 -5.99
CA ASN A 155 6.92 -14.79 -6.77
C ASN A 155 6.72 -14.72 -8.30
N ALA A 156 7.23 -15.72 -9.03
CA ALA A 156 7.22 -15.77 -10.49
C ALA A 156 5.93 -16.37 -11.09
N ASN A 157 5.10 -17.04 -10.28
CA ASN A 157 3.92 -17.76 -10.76
C ASN A 157 2.64 -16.96 -10.56
N GLN A 158 2.65 -15.72 -11.05
CA GLN A 158 1.47 -14.87 -11.08
C GLN A 158 1.30 -14.24 -12.46
N ASP A 159 0.10 -14.36 -13.00
CA ASP A 159 -0.30 -13.85 -14.30
C ASP A 159 -1.26 -12.65 -14.20
N ALA A 160 -1.74 -12.36 -13.00
CA ALA A 160 -2.63 -11.25 -12.69
C ALA A 160 -2.35 -10.66 -11.30
N ASN A 161 -2.84 -9.44 -11.11
CA ASN A 161 -2.85 -8.77 -9.81
C ASN A 161 -3.76 -9.48 -8.80
N VAL A 162 -3.38 -9.50 -7.54
CA VAL A 162 -4.24 -9.90 -6.43
C VAL A 162 -4.67 -8.65 -5.68
N VAL A 163 -5.98 -8.48 -5.50
CA VAL A 163 -6.57 -7.39 -4.72
C VAL A 163 -7.16 -7.99 -3.46
N SER A 164 -6.68 -7.55 -2.30
CA SER A 164 -7.11 -8.03 -0.98
C SER A 164 -7.55 -6.90 -0.07
N LEU A 165 -8.32 -7.30 0.94
CA LEU A 165 -8.81 -6.44 2.00
C LEU A 165 -8.58 -7.18 3.32
N HIS A 166 -7.89 -6.53 4.25
CA HIS A 166 -7.70 -7.03 5.61
C HIS A 166 -8.51 -6.16 6.56
N THR A 167 -9.36 -6.77 7.37
CA THR A 167 -10.25 -6.04 8.28
C THR A 167 -10.24 -6.68 9.66
N CYS A 168 -10.28 -5.89 10.72
CA CYS A 168 -10.67 -6.43 12.02
C CYS A 168 -12.16 -6.83 12.01
N GLY A 169 -12.45 -8.07 12.43
CA GLY A 169 -13.81 -8.61 12.49
C GLY A 169 -14.32 -9.20 11.17
N ALA A 170 -15.54 -9.77 11.21
CA ALA A 170 -16.14 -10.42 10.05
C ALA A 170 -16.67 -9.39 9.03
N CYS A 171 -16.10 -9.40 7.83
CA CYS A 171 -16.61 -8.67 6.67
C CYS A 171 -16.97 -9.67 5.56
N VAL A 172 -18.19 -9.53 5.02
CA VAL A 172 -18.74 -10.42 3.98
C VAL A 172 -19.06 -9.59 2.74
N PHE A 173 -18.39 -9.93 1.62
CA PHE A 173 -18.79 -9.44 0.31
C PHE A 173 -19.96 -10.29 -0.19
N ASN A 174 -21.16 -9.71 -0.25
CA ASN A 174 -22.33 -10.41 -0.78
C ASN A 174 -22.27 -10.58 -2.31
N HIS A 175 -21.41 -9.82 -3.00
CA HIS A 175 -21.24 -9.83 -4.46
C HIS A 175 -19.77 -9.59 -4.88
N PRO A 176 -18.82 -10.46 -4.55
CA PRO A 176 -17.43 -10.26 -4.98
C PRO A 176 -17.34 -10.48 -6.49
N GLY A 177 -17.08 -9.42 -7.25
CA GLY A 177 -16.91 -9.46 -8.71
C GLY A 177 -15.51 -9.93 -9.16
N GLY A 178 -14.87 -10.86 -8.42
CA GLY A 178 -13.48 -11.28 -8.62
C GLY A 178 -13.31 -12.80 -8.76
N LEU A 179 -12.11 -13.22 -9.18
CA LEU A 179 -11.78 -14.64 -9.44
C LEU A 179 -11.40 -15.44 -8.18
N ASP A 180 -11.04 -14.76 -7.09
CA ASP A 180 -10.75 -15.37 -5.78
C ASP A 180 -11.77 -14.88 -4.73
N PRO A 181 -13.01 -15.42 -4.70
CA PRO A 181 -13.98 -15.09 -3.69
C PRO A 181 -13.50 -15.59 -2.32
N ARG A 182 -12.86 -14.71 -1.55
CA ARG A 182 -12.54 -14.95 -0.15
C ARG A 182 -13.83 -14.77 0.68
N PRO A 183 -14.38 -15.82 1.30
CA PRO A 183 -15.55 -15.68 2.18
C PRO A 183 -15.23 -14.89 3.47
N GLN A 184 -13.95 -14.55 3.69
CA GLN A 184 -13.45 -13.86 4.86
C GLN A 184 -12.31 -12.91 4.47
N CYS A 185 -12.32 -11.69 5.02
CA CYS A 185 -11.29 -10.66 4.81
C CYS A 185 -10.07 -10.86 5.73
N ASN A 186 -9.71 -12.11 6.07
CA ASN A 186 -8.60 -12.42 6.97
C ASN A 186 -7.35 -12.84 6.18
N ASN A 187 -6.17 -12.48 6.69
CA ASN A 187 -4.85 -12.74 6.11
C ASN A 187 -4.40 -14.21 6.29
N GLY A 188 -5.20 -15.19 5.87
CA GLY A 188 -4.81 -16.61 5.94
C GLY A 188 -4.82 -17.25 7.34
N GLY A 189 -5.18 -16.51 8.39
CA GLY A 189 -5.42 -17.05 9.74
C GLY A 189 -6.79 -17.72 9.89
N THR A 190 -6.88 -18.70 10.80
CA THR A 190 -8.16 -19.26 11.26
C THR A 190 -9.08 -18.15 11.76
N VAL A 191 -10.38 -18.26 11.49
CA VAL A 191 -11.45 -17.34 11.92
C VAL A 191 -11.14 -16.73 13.30
N SER A 192 -10.61 -15.52 13.34
CA SER A 192 -10.38 -14.79 14.57
C SER A 192 -11.55 -13.84 14.79
N ASN A 193 -12.21 -13.99 15.93
CA ASN A 193 -13.17 -13.00 16.42
C ASN A 193 -12.45 -11.78 17.05
N TYR A 194 -11.13 -11.69 16.90
CA TYR A 194 -10.27 -10.67 17.48
C TYR A 194 -9.43 -10.03 16.37
N CYS A 195 -9.04 -8.76 16.53
CA CYS A 195 -8.13 -8.12 15.60
C CYS A 195 -6.77 -8.84 15.69
N GLU A 196 -6.39 -9.57 14.65
CA GLU A 196 -5.01 -10.06 14.50
C GLU A 196 -4.24 -8.95 13.79
N ASP A 197 -3.18 -8.48 14.45
CA ASP A 197 -2.28 -7.37 14.05
C ASP A 197 -1.36 -7.71 12.87
N GLY A 198 -1.79 -8.65 12.01
CA GLY A 198 -0.98 -9.10 10.88
C GLY A 198 0.28 -9.87 11.27
N THR A 199 0.45 -10.27 12.54
CA THR A 199 1.47 -11.27 12.91
C THR A 199 1.06 -12.64 12.34
N ASN A 200 1.60 -12.96 11.16
CA ASN A 200 1.71 -14.33 10.68
C ASN A 200 2.78 -15.11 11.47
#